data_AF-A0A1B6K5E0-F1
#
_entry.id   AF-A0A1B6K5E0-F1
#
_cell.length_a   1.000
_cell.length_b   1.000
_cell.length_c   1.000
_cell.angle_alpha   90.00
_cell.angle_beta   90.00
_cell.angle_gamma   90.00
#
_symmetry.space_group_name_H-M   'P 1'
#
loop_
_entity.id
_entity.type
_entity.pdbx_description
1 polymer ?
#
loop_
_entity_poly.entity_id
_entity_poly.type
_entity_poly.pdbx_seq_one_letter_code
_entity_poly.pdbx_strand_id
1 'polypeptide(L)'
;LTENLSEEGLDITSFLPSLTHPNDEVCHEENGPCDPRSPYRSFSGHCNNLERVNLGRSFTTFARLLPSVYENGISSPRMTSVSGVPLPSARLISSSMHPDISHLHNRYTLMVMQFAQFVDHDLTFTPVQRGFFASIPDCRSCDSPLTVHPECMPIPVPSGDPFYPQINITSGARVCLPFMRSMPGQQRLGSREQINQNTAYLDGSHIYGQDSCMARSLRSYGGRLNATIRHNGDKDLLPLTPVHPECKSPSGYCFIAGDGRASEQAG
;
A
#
# COMPACT_ATOMS: atom_id res chain seq x y z
N LEU A 1 -24.82 31.68 16.50
CA LEU A 1 -25.70 30.57 16.07
C LEU A 1 -24.79 29.48 15.56
N THR A 2 -24.34 28.65 16.48
CA THR A 2 -23.50 27.47 16.26
C THR A 2 -24.42 26.33 15.86
N GLU A 3 -24.36 25.91 14.59
CA GLU A 3 -25.01 24.67 14.14
C GLU A 3 -23.94 23.60 13.89
N ASN A 4 -24.16 22.47 14.57
CA ASN A 4 -23.46 21.21 14.43
C ASN A 4 -23.39 20.77 12.97
N LEU A 5 -22.18 20.75 12.39
CA LEU A 5 -21.88 19.87 11.27
C LEU A 5 -21.40 18.56 11.88
N SER A 6 -22.28 17.56 11.88
CA SER A 6 -21.95 16.18 12.20
C SER A 6 -20.79 15.72 11.31
N GLU A 7 -19.78 15.11 11.93
CA GLU A 7 -18.70 14.39 11.27
C GLU A 7 -19.26 13.10 10.64
N GLU A 8 -19.99 13.22 9.55
CA GLU A 8 -20.21 12.09 8.64
C GLU A 8 -19.00 12.02 7.71
N GLY A 9 -17.96 11.31 8.17
CA GLY A 9 -16.86 10.91 7.31
C GLY A 9 -17.39 10.05 6.17
N LEU A 10 -16.92 10.31 4.95
CA LEU A 10 -17.19 9.46 3.81
C LEU A 10 -16.67 8.05 4.09
N ASP A 11 -17.59 7.08 4.11
CA ASP A 11 -17.29 5.67 4.30
C ASP A 11 -16.61 5.10 3.03
N ILE A 12 -15.27 5.04 3.10
CA ILE A 12 -14.42 4.54 2.03
C ILE A 12 -14.44 3.01 1.92
N THR A 13 -15.10 2.28 2.83
CA THR A 13 -15.17 0.82 2.75
C THR A 13 -15.95 0.33 1.54
N SER A 14 -16.87 1.14 1.04
CA SER A 14 -17.57 0.94 -0.24
C SER A 14 -16.66 0.92 -1.48
N PHE A 15 -15.43 1.45 -1.37
CA PHE A 15 -14.42 1.45 -2.45
C PHE A 15 -13.34 0.39 -2.26
N LEU A 16 -13.33 -0.30 -1.12
CA LEU A 16 -12.45 -1.44 -0.91
C LEU A 16 -13.04 -2.64 -1.64
N PRO A 17 -12.25 -3.41 -2.40
CA PRO A 17 -12.73 -4.68 -2.91
C PRO A 17 -13.14 -5.52 -1.71
N SER A 18 -14.44 -5.82 -1.60
CA SER A 18 -14.91 -6.91 -0.76
C SER A 18 -14.10 -8.12 -1.18
N LEU A 19 -13.15 -8.55 -0.35
CA LEU A 19 -12.65 -9.90 -0.42
C LEU A 19 -13.87 -10.74 -0.10
N THR A 20 -14.59 -11.18 -1.14
CA THR A 20 -15.75 -12.04 -1.02
C THR A 20 -15.25 -13.35 -0.40
N HIS A 21 -15.29 -13.41 0.92
CA HIS A 21 -15.09 -14.63 1.65
C HIS A 21 -16.41 -15.41 1.66
N PRO A 22 -16.39 -16.75 1.53
CA PRO A 22 -17.62 -17.55 1.37
C PRO A 22 -18.54 -17.59 2.60
N ASN A 23 -18.26 -16.80 3.64
CA ASN A 23 -19.07 -16.67 4.83
C ASN A 23 -19.33 -15.17 5.06
N ASP A 24 -20.55 -14.73 4.74
CA ASP A 24 -21.11 -13.41 5.02
C ASP A 24 -21.26 -13.17 6.54
N GLU A 25 -20.18 -13.25 7.31
CA GLU A 25 -20.12 -12.63 8.64
C GLU A 25 -19.61 -11.20 8.46
N VAL A 26 -20.55 -10.25 8.53
CA VAL A 26 -20.28 -8.81 8.52
C VAL A 26 -19.18 -8.52 9.55
N CYS A 27 -17.99 -8.13 9.09
CA CYS A 27 -17.00 -7.58 9.99
C CYS A 27 -17.46 -6.18 10.38
N HIS A 28 -17.65 -5.98 11.68
CA HIS A 28 -17.95 -4.65 12.18
C HIS A 28 -16.67 -3.83 12.19
N GLU A 29 -16.73 -2.66 11.57
CA GLU A 29 -15.73 -1.62 11.81
C GLU A 29 -15.70 -1.30 13.31
N GLU A 30 -14.48 -1.12 13.84
CA GLU A 30 -14.25 -0.73 15.22
C GLU A 30 -14.56 0.77 15.42
N ASN A 31 -15.81 1.19 15.19
CA ASN A 31 -16.28 2.57 15.34
C ASN A 31 -17.03 2.84 16.65
N GLY A 32 -17.06 1.85 17.55
CA GLY A 32 -17.77 1.94 18.83
C GLY A 32 -17.14 2.94 19.81
N PRO A 33 -17.83 3.22 20.94
CA PRO A 33 -17.27 4.03 22.02
C PRO A 33 -16.02 3.38 22.59
N CYS A 34 -15.05 4.20 22.97
CA CYS A 34 -13.80 3.72 23.56
C CYS A 34 -14.01 3.17 24.97
N ASP A 35 -13.47 1.98 25.24
CA ASP A 35 -13.30 1.47 26.61
C ASP A 35 -11.86 1.74 27.09
N PRO A 36 -11.65 2.75 27.95
CA PRO A 36 -10.32 3.09 28.46
C PRO A 36 -9.73 2.01 29.39
N ARG A 37 -10.53 1.00 29.78
CA ARG A 37 -10.10 -0.12 30.62
C ARG A 37 -9.72 -1.36 29.81
N SER A 38 -9.91 -1.33 28.48
CA SER A 38 -9.48 -2.44 27.63
C SER A 38 -7.97 -2.63 27.77
N PRO A 39 -7.49 -3.84 28.12
CA PRO A 39 -6.06 -4.11 28.24
C PRO A 39 -5.37 -4.33 26.88
N TYR A 40 -6.16 -4.43 25.80
CA TYR A 40 -5.67 -4.75 24.46
C TYR A 40 -5.97 -3.63 23.46
N ARG A 41 -5.09 -3.53 22.47
CA ARG A 41 -5.27 -2.64 21.31
C ARG A 41 -6.38 -3.17 20.41
N SER A 42 -7.10 -2.25 19.78
CA SER A 42 -7.93 -2.55 18.61
C SER A 42 -7.04 -2.90 17.41
N PHE A 43 -7.55 -3.68 16.45
CA PHE A 43 -6.77 -4.04 15.26
C PHE A 43 -6.58 -2.85 14.32
N SER A 44 -7.55 -1.95 14.28
CA SER A 44 -7.48 -0.73 13.47
C SER A 44 -6.69 0.40 14.13
N GLY A 45 -6.28 0.28 15.40
CA GLY A 45 -5.68 1.38 16.15
C GLY A 45 -6.69 2.43 16.65
N HIS A 46 -7.99 2.24 16.40
CA HIS A 46 -9.06 3.07 16.97
C HIS A 46 -8.98 3.12 18.51
N CYS A 47 -9.29 4.27 19.10
CA CYS A 47 -9.24 4.52 20.54
C CYS A 47 -7.85 4.43 21.20
N ASN A 48 -6.75 4.36 20.44
CA ASN A 48 -5.40 4.47 21.04
C ASN A 48 -5.21 5.83 21.73
N ASN A 49 -5.69 6.90 21.08
CA ASN A 49 -5.82 8.21 21.68
C ASN A 49 -7.30 8.46 22.04
N LEU A 50 -7.62 8.58 23.34
CA LEU A 50 -8.99 8.72 23.83
C LEU A 50 -9.64 10.08 23.51
N GLU A 51 -8.84 11.12 23.27
CA GLU A 51 -9.33 12.45 22.87
C GLU A 51 -9.54 12.55 21.36
N ARG A 52 -8.69 11.87 20.58
CA ARG A 52 -8.68 11.85 19.12
C ARG A 52 -8.66 10.40 18.62
N VAL A 53 -9.82 9.77 18.68
CA VAL A 53 -9.99 8.31 18.49
C VAL A 53 -9.45 7.76 17.16
N ASN A 54 -9.41 8.58 16.11
CA ASN A 54 -8.90 8.21 14.77
C ASN A 54 -7.41 8.53 14.57
N LEU A 55 -6.70 9.07 15.56
CA LEU A 55 -5.28 9.37 15.42
C LEU A 55 -4.50 8.06 15.24
N GLY A 56 -3.75 7.94 14.14
CA GLY A 56 -2.95 6.76 13.82
C GLY A 56 -3.76 5.49 13.48
N ARG A 57 -5.07 5.63 13.29
CA ARG A 57 -5.95 4.53 12.88
C ARG A 57 -5.64 4.11 11.44
N SER A 58 -5.77 2.82 11.13
CA SER A 58 -5.72 2.28 9.77
C SER A 58 -6.78 2.91 8.87
N PHE A 59 -6.52 2.88 7.55
CA PHE A 59 -7.38 3.47 6.52
C PHE A 59 -7.67 4.98 6.71
N THR A 60 -6.74 5.70 7.35
CA THR A 60 -6.81 7.16 7.46
C THR A 60 -5.75 7.84 6.59
N THR A 61 -5.84 9.16 6.44
CA THR A 61 -4.86 9.90 5.62
C THR A 61 -3.55 10.10 6.36
N PHE A 62 -2.44 10.15 5.62
CA PHE A 62 -1.14 10.53 6.20
C PHE A 62 -1.19 11.94 6.80
N ALA A 63 -0.46 12.13 7.89
CA ALA A 63 -0.21 13.46 8.42
C ALA A 63 0.74 14.24 7.49
N ARG A 64 0.37 15.48 7.15
CA ARG A 64 1.26 16.40 6.44
C ARG A 64 2.13 17.18 7.42
N LEU A 65 3.44 16.96 7.37
CA LEU A 65 4.41 17.81 8.08
C LEU A 65 4.64 19.15 7.37
N LEU A 66 4.43 19.18 6.06
CA LEU A 66 4.49 20.37 5.20
C LEU A 66 3.30 20.37 4.23
N PRO A 67 2.85 21.56 3.77
CA PRO A 67 1.79 21.66 2.77
C PRO A 67 2.12 20.88 1.49
N SER A 68 1.09 20.34 0.83
CA SER A 68 1.23 19.66 -0.46
C SER A 68 1.68 20.61 -1.56
N VAL A 69 2.50 20.12 -2.49
CA VAL A 69 2.91 20.85 -3.70
C VAL A 69 2.52 20.06 -4.95
N TYR A 70 1.36 20.39 -5.50
CA TYR A 70 0.84 19.85 -6.77
C TYR A 70 0.93 20.91 -7.87
N GLU A 71 1.02 20.50 -9.13
CA GLU A 71 1.13 21.39 -10.30
C GLU A 71 -0.02 22.40 -10.35
N ASN A 72 -1.24 21.94 -10.11
CA ASN A 72 -2.45 22.76 -10.07
C ASN A 72 -2.85 23.15 -8.64
N GLY A 73 -1.97 22.96 -7.65
CA GLY A 73 -2.25 23.19 -6.22
C GLY A 73 -3.20 22.19 -5.56
N ILE A 74 -3.81 21.27 -6.33
CA ILE A 74 -4.86 20.37 -5.82
C ILE A 74 -4.43 18.92 -5.91
N SER A 75 -4.18 18.41 -7.11
CA SER A 75 -4.01 16.96 -7.30
C SER A 75 -3.08 16.57 -8.43
N SER A 76 -2.84 17.42 -9.42
CA SER A 76 -1.96 17.06 -10.54
C SER A 76 -0.53 16.92 -10.04
N PRO A 77 0.13 15.75 -10.21
CA PRO A 77 1.54 15.59 -9.85
C PRO A 77 2.36 16.71 -10.48
N ARG A 78 3.33 17.21 -9.73
CA ARG A 78 4.19 18.30 -10.18
C ARG A 78 5.02 17.85 -11.38
N MET A 79 4.96 18.61 -12.46
CA MET A 79 5.70 18.38 -13.71
C MET A 79 6.62 19.54 -14.06
N THR A 80 6.43 20.72 -13.45
CA THR A 80 7.21 21.92 -13.73
C THR A 80 8.12 22.31 -12.54
N SER A 81 9.35 22.70 -12.85
CA SER A 81 10.33 23.17 -11.89
C SER A 81 9.99 24.58 -11.36
N VAL A 82 10.73 25.05 -10.35
CA VAL A 82 10.56 26.42 -9.82
C VAL A 82 10.99 27.50 -10.82
N SER A 83 11.78 27.14 -11.85
CA SER A 83 12.20 28.04 -12.92
C SER A 83 11.31 27.95 -14.17
N GLY A 84 10.18 27.23 -14.09
CA GLY A 84 9.22 27.10 -15.19
C GLY A 84 9.59 26.10 -16.28
N VAL A 85 10.61 25.26 -16.07
CA VAL A 85 11.00 24.22 -17.06
C VAL A 85 10.49 22.84 -16.64
N PRO A 86 10.26 21.90 -17.58
CA PRO A 86 9.84 20.54 -17.22
C PRO A 86 10.83 19.84 -16.29
N LEU A 87 10.29 19.13 -15.30
CA LEU A 87 11.09 18.26 -14.43
C LEU A 87 11.65 17.08 -15.23
N PRO A 88 12.88 16.63 -14.92
CA PRO A 88 13.45 15.45 -15.57
C PRO A 88 12.63 14.19 -15.25
N SER A 89 12.63 13.24 -16.19
CA SER A 89 12.00 11.92 -15.97
C SER A 89 12.61 11.23 -14.75
N ALA A 90 11.77 10.61 -13.93
CA ALA A 90 12.22 9.79 -12.80
C ALA A 90 13.14 8.66 -13.26
N ARG A 91 12.89 8.07 -14.44
CA ARG A 91 13.76 7.03 -15.00
C ARG A 91 15.13 7.59 -15.41
N LEU A 92 15.15 8.79 -16.01
CA LEU A 92 16.41 9.44 -16.36
C LEU A 92 17.25 9.70 -15.10
N ILE A 93 16.64 10.24 -14.04
CA ILE A 93 17.31 10.44 -12.75
C ILE A 93 17.82 9.10 -12.19
N SER A 94 16.99 8.05 -12.22
CA SER A 94 17.37 6.70 -11.78
C SER A 94 18.63 6.21 -12.50
N SER A 95 18.64 6.21 -13.83
CA SER A 95 19.78 5.72 -14.62
C SER A 95 21.03 6.59 -14.50
N SER A 96 20.89 7.89 -14.24
CA SER A 96 22.03 8.82 -14.16
C SER A 96 22.64 8.92 -12.77
N MET A 97 21.85 8.72 -11.71
CA MET A 97 22.28 8.97 -10.32
C MET A 97 22.43 7.70 -9.48
N HIS A 98 21.78 6.59 -9.86
CA HIS A 98 21.80 5.34 -9.11
C HIS A 98 22.47 4.24 -9.93
N PRO A 99 23.80 4.26 -10.08
CA PRO A 99 24.50 3.25 -10.84
C PRO A 99 24.40 1.89 -10.14
N ASP A 100 24.25 0.83 -10.93
CA ASP A 100 24.26 -0.54 -10.42
C ASP A 100 25.70 -0.96 -10.11
N ILE A 101 26.12 -0.67 -8.88
CA ILE A 101 27.47 -0.97 -8.38
C ILE A 101 27.34 -1.84 -7.14
N SER A 102 27.98 -3.01 -7.18
CA SER A 102 28.09 -3.87 -6.01
C SER A 102 29.12 -3.30 -5.04
N HIS A 103 28.64 -2.63 -4.00
CA HIS A 103 29.46 -2.09 -2.92
C HIS A 103 28.92 -2.56 -1.56
N LEU A 104 29.35 -3.75 -1.13
CA LEU A 104 28.88 -4.39 0.09
C LEU A 104 29.32 -3.63 1.34
N HIS A 105 28.42 -3.48 2.31
CA HIS A 105 28.72 -2.83 3.57
C HIS A 105 29.50 -3.79 4.49
N ASN A 106 30.63 -3.34 5.05
CA ASN A 106 31.50 -4.19 5.88
C ASN A 106 31.10 -4.27 7.36
N ARG A 107 30.24 -3.35 7.84
CA ARG A 107 29.81 -3.26 9.26
C ARG A 107 28.39 -3.75 9.54
N TYR A 108 27.49 -3.72 8.56
CA TYR A 108 26.07 -4.02 8.76
C TYR A 108 25.69 -5.23 7.94
N THR A 109 24.95 -6.14 8.55
CA THR A 109 24.42 -7.32 7.87
C THR A 109 23.18 -6.95 7.05
N LEU A 110 22.81 -7.81 6.11
CA LEU A 110 21.58 -7.66 5.33
C LEU A 110 20.32 -7.58 6.23
N MET A 111 20.37 -8.13 7.44
CA MET A 111 19.30 -8.06 8.42
C MET A 111 18.90 -6.62 8.78
N VAL A 112 19.80 -5.64 8.67
CA VAL A 112 19.44 -4.22 8.89
C VAL A 112 18.43 -3.74 7.85
N MET A 113 18.66 -4.08 6.57
CA MET A 113 17.73 -3.78 5.48
C MET A 113 16.43 -4.54 5.67
N GLN A 114 16.51 -5.85 5.93
CA GLN A 114 15.34 -6.70 6.07
C GLN A 114 14.45 -6.29 7.25
N PHE A 115 15.05 -5.94 8.39
CA PHE A 115 14.30 -5.47 9.55
C PHE A 115 13.71 -4.08 9.33
N ALA A 116 14.40 -3.21 8.59
CA ALA A 116 13.84 -1.90 8.21
C ALA A 116 12.58 -2.05 7.34
N GLN A 117 12.59 -2.97 6.36
CA GLN A 117 11.39 -3.27 5.58
C GLN A 117 10.27 -3.89 6.45
N PHE A 118 10.63 -4.81 7.34
CA PHE A 118 9.67 -5.41 8.27
C PHE A 118 8.97 -4.36 9.15
N VAL A 119 9.71 -3.36 9.64
CA VAL A 119 9.16 -2.23 10.41
C VAL A 119 8.36 -1.25 9.53
N ASP A 120 8.81 -0.96 8.31
CA ASP A 120 8.06 -0.14 7.36
C ASP A 120 6.66 -0.72 7.11
N HIS A 121 6.59 -2.04 6.94
CA HIS A 121 5.33 -2.75 6.74
C HIS A 121 4.42 -2.70 7.98
N ASP A 122 4.93 -2.45 9.18
CA ASP A 122 4.10 -2.23 10.36
C ASP A 122 3.46 -0.84 10.40
N LEU A 123 4.12 0.14 9.79
CA LEU A 123 3.78 1.56 9.95
C LEU A 123 2.98 2.13 8.79
N THR A 124 3.31 1.72 7.55
CA THR A 124 2.75 2.35 6.37
C THR A 124 2.46 1.39 5.24
N PHE A 125 1.32 1.59 4.59
CA PHE A 125 1.01 1.02 3.30
C PHE A 125 0.14 1.99 2.51
N THR A 126 0.60 2.40 1.33
CA THR A 126 -0.16 3.33 0.48
C THR A 126 -0.81 2.55 -0.67
N PRO A 127 -2.13 2.28 -0.63
CA PRO A 127 -2.77 1.50 -1.68
C PRO A 127 -2.85 2.25 -3.00
N VAL A 128 -2.99 1.50 -4.09
CA VAL A 128 -3.33 1.99 -5.43
C VAL A 128 -4.72 1.50 -5.82
N GLN A 129 -5.32 2.12 -6.84
CA GLN A 129 -6.62 1.71 -7.35
C GLN A 129 -6.57 0.28 -7.90
N ARG A 130 -7.62 -0.50 -7.63
CA ARG A 130 -7.81 -1.84 -8.21
C ARG A 130 -8.99 -1.79 -9.18
N GLY A 131 -8.94 -2.59 -10.23
CA GLY A 131 -10.07 -2.83 -11.13
C GLY A 131 -11.09 -3.81 -10.53
N PHE A 132 -12.07 -4.21 -11.34
CA PHE A 132 -13.07 -5.21 -10.96
C PHE A 132 -12.40 -6.49 -10.44
N PHE A 133 -13.00 -7.11 -9.42
CA PHE A 133 -12.48 -8.32 -8.76
C PHE A 133 -11.04 -8.20 -8.24
N ALA A 134 -10.67 -7.02 -7.72
CA ALA A 134 -9.33 -6.72 -7.21
C ALA A 134 -8.20 -6.88 -8.25
N SER A 135 -8.53 -6.80 -9.55
CA SER A 135 -7.55 -6.85 -10.63
C SER A 135 -6.60 -5.64 -10.58
N ILE A 136 -5.36 -5.84 -11.02
CA ILE A 136 -4.35 -4.77 -11.11
C ILE A 136 -4.46 -4.14 -12.50
N PRO A 137 -4.82 -2.85 -12.61
CA PRO A 137 -4.84 -2.18 -13.91
C PRO A 137 -3.47 -2.19 -14.58
N ASP A 138 -3.40 -2.61 -15.85
CA ASP A 138 -2.14 -2.62 -16.59
C ASP A 138 -1.80 -1.21 -17.11
N CYS A 139 -1.11 -0.44 -16.29
CA CYS A 139 -0.65 0.90 -16.64
C CYS A 139 0.66 0.91 -17.48
N ARG A 140 1.00 -0.17 -18.19
CA ARG A 140 2.27 -0.25 -18.95
C ARG A 140 2.27 0.59 -20.23
N SER A 141 1.12 0.70 -20.91
CA SER A 141 1.03 1.54 -22.10
C SER A 141 1.16 3.02 -21.74
N CYS A 142 1.87 3.81 -22.56
CA CYS A 142 2.04 5.24 -22.31
C CYS A 142 0.73 6.05 -22.42
N ASP A 143 -0.30 5.50 -23.08
CA ASP A 143 -1.64 6.09 -23.19
C ASP A 143 -2.65 5.53 -22.14
N SER A 144 -2.18 4.68 -21.22
CA SER A 144 -3.00 4.10 -20.14
C SER A 144 -3.78 5.10 -19.27
N PRO A 145 -3.37 6.37 -19.08
CA PRO A 145 -4.23 7.36 -18.42
C PRO A 145 -5.58 7.57 -19.11
N LEU A 146 -5.66 7.35 -20.42
CA LEU A 146 -6.87 7.51 -21.23
C LEU A 146 -7.54 6.18 -21.55
N THR A 147 -6.75 5.12 -21.76
CA THR A 147 -7.24 3.82 -22.26
C THR A 147 -7.54 2.81 -21.16
N VAL A 148 -6.94 2.97 -19.97
CA VAL A 148 -7.06 2.01 -18.86
C VAL A 148 -7.69 2.66 -17.64
N HIS A 149 -7.04 3.67 -17.06
CA HIS A 149 -7.52 4.33 -15.85
C HIS A 149 -6.89 5.72 -15.68
N PRO A 150 -7.63 6.78 -15.29
CA PRO A 150 -7.09 8.15 -15.15
C PRO A 150 -5.99 8.31 -14.09
N GLU A 151 -5.89 7.37 -13.15
CA GLU A 151 -4.82 7.31 -12.15
C GLU A 151 -3.57 6.53 -12.63
N CYS A 152 -3.61 5.91 -13.82
CA CYS A 152 -2.37 5.48 -14.46
C CYS A 152 -1.50 6.71 -14.75
N MET A 153 -0.20 6.60 -14.51
CA MET A 153 0.78 7.65 -14.79
C MET A 153 2.10 6.98 -15.23
N PRO A 154 2.10 6.28 -16.38
CA PRO A 154 3.26 5.55 -16.88
C PRO A 154 4.50 6.45 -17.01
N ILE A 155 5.68 5.92 -16.69
CA ILE A 155 6.95 6.65 -16.76
C ILE A 155 7.62 6.34 -18.11
N PRO A 156 7.73 7.31 -19.04
CA PRO A 156 8.37 7.05 -20.33
C PRO A 156 9.86 6.74 -20.18
N VAL A 157 10.31 5.72 -20.91
CA VAL A 157 11.74 5.39 -21.01
C VAL A 157 12.45 6.49 -21.80
N PRO A 158 13.49 7.12 -21.23
CA PRO A 158 14.23 8.17 -21.93
C PRO A 158 15.05 7.60 -23.10
N SER A 159 15.50 8.49 -23.99
CA SER A 159 16.44 8.08 -25.04
C SER A 159 17.81 7.74 -24.43
N GLY A 160 18.45 6.69 -24.94
CA GLY A 160 19.75 6.24 -24.44
C GLY A 160 19.68 5.54 -23.07
N ASP A 161 18.50 5.11 -22.62
CA ASP A 161 18.38 4.27 -21.43
C ASP A 161 19.25 3.01 -21.58
N PRO A 162 20.08 2.67 -20.57
CA PRO A 162 21.04 1.58 -20.69
C PRO A 162 20.40 0.19 -20.66
N PHE A 163 19.15 0.06 -20.20
CA PHE A 163 18.49 -1.22 -19.96
C PHE A 163 17.23 -1.39 -20.81
N TYR A 164 16.35 -0.39 -20.82
CA TYR A 164 15.08 -0.48 -21.53
C TYR A 164 15.18 0.14 -22.92
N PRO A 165 14.63 -0.50 -23.97
CA PRO A 165 14.53 0.14 -25.27
C PRO A 165 13.52 1.29 -25.20
N GLN A 166 13.82 2.42 -25.84
CA GLN A 166 12.90 3.56 -25.89
C GLN A 166 11.61 3.24 -26.69
N ILE A 167 11.75 2.44 -27.74
CA ILE A 167 10.69 2.03 -28.65
C ILE A 167 10.64 0.52 -28.71
N ASN A 168 9.44 -0.05 -28.62
CA ASN A 168 9.22 -1.47 -28.83
C ASN A 168 9.38 -1.80 -30.32
N ILE A 169 10.31 -2.70 -30.65
CA ILE A 169 10.68 -3.03 -32.05
C ILE A 169 9.54 -3.67 -32.85
N THR A 170 8.60 -4.33 -32.18
CA THR A 170 7.51 -5.06 -32.84
C THR A 170 6.30 -4.17 -33.08
N SER A 171 5.93 -3.34 -32.10
CA SER A 171 4.74 -2.48 -32.17
C SER A 171 5.01 -1.05 -32.63
N GLY A 172 6.27 -0.60 -32.59
CA GLY A 172 6.63 0.80 -32.83
C GLY A 172 6.20 1.76 -31.71
N ALA A 173 5.56 1.26 -30.64
CA ALA A 173 5.11 2.07 -29.53
C ALA A 173 6.26 2.49 -28.61
N ARG A 174 6.11 3.65 -27.95
CA ARG A 174 7.00 4.06 -26.86
C ARG A 174 6.88 3.08 -25.70
N VAL A 175 8.01 2.75 -25.10
CA VAL A 175 8.06 1.94 -23.89
C VAL A 175 7.88 2.85 -22.67
N CYS A 176 6.98 2.45 -21.79
CA CYS A 176 6.80 3.07 -20.49
C CYS A 176 6.91 2.02 -19.38
N LEU A 177 7.39 2.47 -18.21
CA LEU A 177 7.34 1.68 -16.99
C LEU A 177 5.96 1.87 -16.35
N PRO A 178 5.28 0.78 -15.96
CA PRO A 178 3.95 0.87 -15.37
C PRO A 178 4.03 1.57 -14.02
N PHE A 179 3.19 2.58 -13.84
CA PHE A 179 3.04 3.28 -12.58
C PHE A 179 1.61 3.74 -12.43
N MET A 180 1.06 3.56 -11.24
CA MET A 180 -0.28 3.98 -10.86
C MET A 180 -0.19 4.89 -9.64
N ARG A 181 -0.94 5.97 -9.66
CA ARG A 181 -0.98 6.93 -8.55
C ARG A 181 -1.65 6.30 -7.34
N SER A 182 -1.07 6.58 -6.17
CA SER A 182 -1.63 6.24 -4.87
C SER A 182 -3.09 6.70 -4.72
N MET A 183 -3.91 5.87 -4.10
CA MET A 183 -5.33 6.13 -3.88
C MET A 183 -5.53 7.43 -3.07
N PRO A 184 -6.45 8.31 -3.50
CA PRO A 184 -6.79 9.50 -2.73
C PRO A 184 -7.63 9.13 -1.49
N GLY A 185 -7.36 9.79 -0.36
CA GLY A 185 -8.05 9.56 0.92
C GLY A 185 -8.73 10.78 1.52
N GLN A 186 -8.63 11.95 0.87
CA GLN A 186 -9.23 13.17 1.41
C GLN A 186 -10.76 13.08 1.47
N GLN A 187 -11.34 13.39 2.63
CA GLN A 187 -12.79 13.39 2.86
C GLN A 187 -13.44 14.77 2.69
N ARG A 188 -12.63 15.82 2.49
CA ARG A 188 -13.07 17.21 2.36
C ARG A 188 -12.46 17.83 1.12
N LEU A 189 -13.07 18.90 0.62
CA LEU A 189 -12.49 19.70 -0.46
C LEU A 189 -11.12 20.23 -0.04
N GLY A 190 -10.14 20.08 -0.93
CA GLY A 190 -8.77 20.47 -0.68
C GLY A 190 -7.80 19.74 -1.58
N SER A 191 -6.52 19.87 -1.27
CA SER A 191 -5.46 19.13 -1.95
C SER A 191 -5.59 17.63 -1.71
N ARG A 192 -5.10 16.82 -2.65
CA ARG A 192 -5.17 15.37 -2.59
C ARG A 192 -4.37 14.85 -1.39
N GLU A 193 -4.97 13.96 -0.60
CA GLU A 193 -4.30 13.23 0.48
C GLU A 193 -4.19 11.75 0.11
N GLN A 194 -3.17 11.06 0.61
CA GLN A 194 -2.98 9.63 0.39
C GLN A 194 -3.41 8.86 1.65
N ILE A 195 -3.98 7.67 1.46
CA ILE A 195 -4.39 6.79 2.55
C ILE A 195 -3.17 6.01 3.06
N ASN A 196 -3.03 5.92 4.37
CA ASN A 196 -2.30 4.84 5.02
C ASN A 196 -3.29 3.72 5.34
N GLN A 197 -3.13 2.57 4.69
CA GLN A 197 -3.96 1.39 4.96
C GLN A 197 -3.56 0.72 6.28
N ASN A 198 -2.31 0.85 6.72
CA ASN A 198 -1.86 0.25 7.99
C ASN A 198 -2.11 1.18 9.17
N THR A 199 -2.03 0.66 10.39
CA THR A 199 -2.01 1.49 11.60
C THR A 199 -0.70 2.28 11.63
N ALA A 200 -0.69 3.46 12.27
CA ALA A 200 0.53 4.27 12.37
C ALA A 200 1.41 3.90 13.59
N TYR A 201 1.09 2.79 14.26
CA TYR A 201 1.72 2.36 15.51
C TYR A 201 2.66 1.17 15.24
N LEU A 202 3.69 1.02 16.07
CA LEU A 202 4.47 -0.23 16.14
C LEU A 202 3.68 -1.23 17.00
N ASP A 203 2.76 -1.95 16.37
CA ASP A 203 1.83 -2.86 17.03
C ASP A 203 1.79 -4.27 16.41
N GLY A 204 2.60 -4.54 15.39
CA GLY A 204 2.61 -5.81 14.69
C GLY A 204 1.43 -5.99 13.73
N SER A 205 0.77 -4.93 13.27
CA SER A 205 -0.31 -4.98 12.27
C SER A 205 0.07 -5.77 11.02
N HIS A 206 1.34 -5.74 10.58
CA HIS A 206 1.81 -6.59 9.47
C HIS A 206 1.80 -8.10 9.76
N ILE A 207 1.69 -8.49 11.03
CA ILE A 207 1.48 -9.87 11.49
C ILE A 207 -0.02 -10.13 11.75
N TYR A 208 -0.68 -9.21 12.44
CA TYR A 208 -2.02 -9.43 13.00
C TYR A 208 -3.18 -8.88 12.14
N GLY A 209 -2.88 -8.08 11.13
CA GLY A 209 -3.86 -7.36 10.32
C GLY A 209 -4.20 -5.97 10.88
N GLN A 210 -4.59 -5.07 9.97
CA GLN A 210 -4.98 -3.69 10.25
C GLN A 210 -6.48 -3.50 10.54
N ASP A 211 -7.26 -4.58 10.55
CA ASP A 211 -8.70 -4.58 10.79
C ASP A 211 -9.19 -5.93 11.33
N SER A 212 -10.40 -5.94 11.86
CA SER A 212 -10.99 -7.12 12.51
C SER A 212 -11.26 -8.28 11.54
N CYS A 213 -11.47 -8.03 10.24
CA CYS A 213 -11.62 -9.09 9.24
C CYS A 213 -10.29 -9.81 9.03
N MET A 214 -9.23 -9.04 8.72
CA MET A 214 -7.91 -9.59 8.44
C MET A 214 -7.43 -10.39 9.65
N ALA A 215 -7.54 -9.80 10.84
CA ALA A 215 -7.17 -10.46 12.08
C ALA A 215 -7.96 -11.76 12.32
N ARG A 216 -9.26 -11.79 12.03
CA ARG A 216 -10.06 -13.02 12.14
C ARG A 216 -9.58 -14.09 11.17
N SER A 217 -9.29 -13.73 9.93
CA SER A 217 -8.83 -14.67 8.90
C SER A 217 -7.45 -15.28 9.20
N LEU A 218 -6.62 -14.53 9.93
CA LEU A 218 -5.27 -14.93 10.33
C LEU A 218 -5.23 -15.72 11.63
N ARG A 219 -6.34 -15.81 12.38
CA ARG A 219 -6.38 -16.50 13.67
C ARG A 219 -6.75 -17.98 13.51
N SER A 220 -6.20 -18.78 14.41
CA SER A 220 -6.56 -20.17 14.65
C SER A 220 -6.99 -20.36 16.11
N TYR A 221 -7.49 -21.55 16.43
CA TYR A 221 -7.98 -21.88 17.77
C TYR A 221 -6.85 -21.90 18.81
N GLY A 222 -7.21 -21.71 20.07
CA GLY A 222 -6.27 -21.77 21.19
C GLY A 222 -5.25 -20.62 21.24
N GLY A 223 -5.61 -19.45 20.70
CA GLY A 223 -4.75 -18.26 20.72
C GLY A 223 -3.60 -18.29 19.72
N ARG A 224 -3.69 -19.14 18.69
CA ARG A 224 -2.67 -19.28 17.64
C ARG A 224 -3.01 -18.44 16.42
N LEU A 225 -2.01 -18.19 15.59
CA LEU A 225 -2.22 -17.77 14.20
C LEU A 225 -2.47 -19.01 13.33
N ASN A 226 -3.18 -18.79 12.23
CA ASN A 226 -3.30 -19.75 11.16
C ASN A 226 -1.92 -19.98 10.54
N ALA A 227 -1.67 -21.19 10.07
CA ALA A 227 -0.38 -21.59 9.53
C ALA A 227 -0.53 -22.72 8.52
N THR A 228 0.39 -22.81 7.58
CA THR A 228 0.56 -24.01 6.77
C THR A 228 1.42 -25.00 7.56
N ILE A 229 0.76 -26.03 8.09
CA ILE A 229 1.41 -27.09 8.86
C ILE A 229 2.31 -27.90 7.94
N ARG A 230 3.58 -28.01 8.34
CA ARG A 230 4.56 -28.85 7.66
C ARG A 230 4.69 -30.18 8.39
N HIS A 231 4.81 -31.27 7.64
CA HIS A 231 5.04 -32.60 8.21
C HIS A 231 6.54 -32.86 8.37
N ASN A 232 6.90 -33.92 9.11
CA ASN A 232 8.28 -34.41 9.28
C ASN A 232 9.21 -33.55 10.14
N GLY A 233 8.67 -32.77 11.08
CA GLY A 233 9.47 -32.01 12.05
C GLY A 233 9.95 -30.64 11.54
N ASP A 234 9.55 -30.26 10.32
CA ASP A 234 9.70 -28.90 9.80
C ASP A 234 8.90 -27.90 10.65
N LYS A 235 9.38 -26.65 10.71
CA LYS A 235 8.61 -25.56 11.31
C LYS A 235 7.43 -25.19 10.41
N ASP A 236 6.34 -24.77 11.05
CA ASP A 236 5.18 -24.22 10.36
C ASP A 236 5.55 -22.98 9.54
N LEU A 237 4.84 -22.78 8.43
CA LEU A 237 4.95 -21.59 7.59
C LEU A 237 3.72 -20.70 7.76
N LEU A 238 3.81 -19.46 7.28
CA LEU A 238 2.63 -18.63 7.07
C LEU A 238 1.59 -19.38 6.22
N PRO A 239 0.29 -19.11 6.39
CA PRO A 239 -0.73 -19.75 5.57
C PRO A 239 -0.53 -19.43 4.08
N LEU A 240 -0.63 -20.46 3.24
CA LEU A 240 -0.59 -20.32 1.78
C LEU A 240 -1.95 -19.91 1.21
N THR A 241 -1.91 -19.11 0.15
CA THR A 241 -3.08 -18.70 -0.62
C THR A 241 -2.81 -18.74 -2.13
N PRO A 242 -3.74 -19.30 -2.94
CA PRO A 242 -3.64 -19.28 -4.40
C PRO A 242 -4.26 -18.02 -5.03
N VAL A 243 -4.89 -17.15 -4.23
CA VAL A 243 -5.66 -15.99 -4.73
C VAL A 243 -4.99 -14.65 -4.43
N HIS A 244 -3.72 -14.66 -4.01
CA HIS A 244 -3.00 -13.41 -3.77
C HIS A 244 -2.78 -12.65 -5.09
N PRO A 245 -3.29 -11.41 -5.24
CA PRO A 245 -3.38 -10.73 -6.53
C PRO A 245 -2.01 -10.42 -7.15
N GLU A 246 -0.98 -10.29 -6.31
CA GLU A 246 0.39 -10.00 -6.72
C GLU A 246 1.29 -11.23 -6.74
N CYS A 247 0.73 -12.44 -6.59
CA CYS A 247 1.54 -13.64 -6.56
C CYS A 247 2.23 -13.91 -7.90
N LYS A 248 3.57 -14.00 -7.86
CA LYS A 248 4.41 -14.38 -9.02
C LYS A 248 5.18 -15.69 -8.80
N SER A 249 4.93 -16.38 -7.69
CA SER A 249 5.56 -17.67 -7.40
C SER A 249 5.22 -18.70 -8.49
N PRO A 250 6.21 -19.48 -8.98
CA PRO A 250 5.96 -20.56 -9.94
C PRO A 250 4.98 -21.63 -9.42
N SER A 251 4.86 -21.80 -8.10
CA SER A 251 3.90 -22.74 -7.50
C SER A 251 2.45 -22.26 -7.60
N GLY A 252 2.23 -20.98 -7.92
CA GLY A 252 0.91 -20.34 -7.85
C GLY A 252 0.45 -19.98 -6.43
N TYR A 253 1.28 -20.23 -5.41
CA TYR A 253 0.97 -19.92 -4.01
C TYR A 253 1.89 -18.84 -3.45
N CYS A 254 1.30 -17.92 -2.71
CA CYS A 254 1.97 -16.93 -1.89
C CYS A 254 1.47 -17.03 -0.44
N PHE A 255 2.12 -16.32 0.48
CA PHE A 255 1.71 -16.28 1.87
C PHE A 255 0.66 -15.20 2.12
N ILE A 256 -0.24 -15.46 3.06
CA ILE A 256 -1.11 -14.46 3.68
C ILE A 256 -0.54 -14.08 5.04
N ALA A 257 -0.53 -12.78 5.33
CA ALA A 257 -0.13 -12.20 6.61
C ALA A 257 -1.00 -10.96 6.89
N GLY A 258 -0.71 -10.24 7.97
CA GLY A 258 -1.36 -8.96 8.26
C GLY A 258 -1.11 -7.91 7.18
N ASP A 259 0.04 -7.97 6.50
CA ASP A 259 0.38 -7.10 5.38
C ASP A 259 0.46 -7.89 4.04
N GLY A 260 -0.14 -7.33 2.99
CA GLY A 260 -0.20 -7.94 1.65
C GLY A 260 1.14 -8.02 0.90
N ARG A 261 2.22 -7.46 1.43
CA ARG A 261 3.56 -7.49 0.83
C ARG A 261 4.46 -8.58 1.43
N ALA A 262 3.94 -9.43 2.31
CA ALA A 262 4.72 -10.49 2.98
C ALA A 262 5.40 -11.48 2.01
N SER A 263 4.95 -11.56 0.75
CA SER A 263 5.55 -12.40 -0.29
C SER A 263 6.30 -11.61 -1.37
N GLU A 264 6.61 -10.33 -1.13
CA GLU A 264 7.37 -9.50 -2.10
C GLU A 264 8.75 -10.10 -2.38
N GLN A 265 9.41 -10.60 -1.34
CA GLN A 265 10.74 -11.21 -1.39
C GLN A 265 10.94 -12.15 -0.18
N ALA A 266 11.92 -13.05 -0.21
CA ALA A 266 12.05 -14.17 0.74
C ALA A 266 12.85 -13.87 2.03
N GLY A 267 13.60 -12.78 2.07
CA GLY A 267 14.55 -12.38 3.11
C GLY A 267 15.92 -11.98 2.56
#